data_AF-A0A958IV85-F1
#
_entry.id   AF-A0A958IV85-F1
#
_cell.length_a   1.000
_cell.length_b   1.000
_cell.length_c   1.000
_cell.angle_alpha   90.00
_cell.angle_beta   90.00
_cell.angle_gamma   90.00
#
_symmetry.space_group_name_H-M   'P 1'
#
loop_
_entity.id
_entity.type
_entity.pdbx_description
1 polymer ?
#
loop_
_entity_poly.entity_id
_entity_poly.type
_entity_poly.pdbx_seq_one_letter_code
_entity_poly.pdbx_strand_id
1 'polypeptide(L)'
;MDSKKAEQRYLDEISLLTSKEVEDYILLNLKRIRERRRKFDIPVIGIAGSEGKTTTKRMLSAILRPAHQVLETPPNCSTASGVTATLLEMNQTHQYALLELGIVKSKQFELAVQVAEPTIAAITNIG
;
A
#
# COMPACT_ATOMS: atom_id res chain seq x y z
N MET A 1 -12.45 -8.75 6.03
CA MET A 1 -12.84 -8.89 4.61
C MET A 1 -12.04 -10.04 4.02
N ASP A 2 -12.68 -10.96 3.30
CA ASP A 2 -12.01 -12.18 2.79
C ASP A 2 -10.91 -11.84 1.78
N SER A 3 -9.66 -12.24 2.05
CA SER A 3 -8.50 -11.99 1.19
C SER A 3 -8.74 -12.44 -0.24
N LYS A 4 -9.41 -13.60 -0.41
CA LYS A 4 -9.68 -14.21 -1.71
C LYS A 4 -10.67 -13.39 -2.55
N LYS A 5 -11.56 -12.64 -1.90
CA LYS A 5 -12.61 -11.87 -2.57
C LYS A 5 -12.06 -10.63 -3.28
N ALA A 6 -11.09 -9.93 -2.68
CA ALA A 6 -10.51 -8.76 -3.33
C ALA A 6 -9.55 -9.15 -4.46
N GLU A 7 -8.75 -10.21 -4.26
CA GLU A 7 -7.91 -10.78 -5.32
C GLU A 7 -8.76 -11.15 -6.54
N GLN A 8 -9.85 -11.91 -6.35
CA GLN A 8 -10.75 -12.27 -7.44
C GLN A 8 -11.32 -11.04 -8.17
N ARG A 9 -11.77 -10.02 -7.42
CA ARG A 9 -12.32 -8.79 -8.02
C ARG A 9 -11.32 -8.01 -8.86
N TYR A 10 -10.04 -8.02 -8.46
CA TYR A 10 -8.95 -7.39 -9.20
C TYR A 10 -8.66 -8.16 -10.50
N LEU A 11 -8.62 -9.50 -10.43
CA LEU A 11 -8.50 -10.37 -11.60
C LEU A 11 -9.60 -10.11 -12.62
N ASP A 12 -10.85 -9.98 -12.18
CA ASP A 12 -11.97 -9.67 -13.06
C ASP A 12 -11.81 -8.34 -13.84
N GLU A 13 -11.03 -7.37 -13.33
CA GLU A 13 -10.74 -6.11 -14.06
C GLU A 13 -9.62 -6.29 -15.09
N ILE A 14 -8.56 -7.03 -14.76
CA ILE A 14 -7.41 -7.21 -15.65
C ILE A 14 -7.63 -8.30 -16.69
N SER A 15 -8.53 -9.27 -16.44
CA SER A 15 -8.83 -10.37 -17.37
C SER A 15 -9.39 -9.91 -18.72
N LEU A 16 -9.95 -8.70 -18.75
CA LEU A 16 -10.39 -8.04 -19.99
C LEU A 16 -9.23 -7.54 -20.86
N LEU A 17 -8.01 -7.46 -20.31
CA LEU A 17 -6.85 -6.80 -20.90
C LEU A 17 -5.59 -7.68 -20.93
N THR A 18 -5.59 -8.84 -20.26
CA THR A 18 -4.41 -9.68 -20.08
C THR A 18 -4.72 -11.18 -20.21
N SER A 19 -3.73 -12.00 -20.54
CA SER A 19 -3.86 -13.46 -20.51
C SER A 19 -3.83 -14.00 -19.07
N LYS A 20 -4.39 -15.19 -18.87
CA LYS A 20 -4.35 -15.90 -17.58
C LYS A 20 -2.93 -16.08 -17.02
N GLU A 21 -1.95 -16.28 -17.88
CA GLU A 21 -0.54 -16.41 -17.48
C GLU A 21 0.00 -15.11 -16.86
N VAL A 22 -0.42 -13.96 -17.40
CA VAL A 22 -0.07 -12.63 -16.87
C VAL A 22 -0.77 -12.39 -15.54
N GLU A 23 -2.03 -12.80 -15.41
CA GLU A 23 -2.78 -12.74 -14.14
C GLU A 23 -2.06 -13.52 -13.03
N ASP A 24 -1.72 -14.79 -13.28
CA ASP A 24 -1.01 -15.66 -12.33
C ASP A 24 0.34 -15.06 -11.92
N TYR A 25 1.06 -14.47 -12.89
CA TYR A 25 2.31 -13.77 -12.62
C TYR A 25 2.12 -12.57 -11.69
N ILE A 26 1.08 -11.76 -11.90
CA ILE A 26 0.79 -10.60 -11.04
C ILE A 26 0.48 -11.07 -9.62
N LEU A 27 -0.41 -12.05 -9.44
CA LEU A 27 -0.76 -12.58 -8.11
C LEU A 27 0.44 -13.14 -7.36
N LEU A 28 1.30 -13.89 -8.06
CA LEU A 28 2.51 -14.45 -7.47
C LEU A 28 3.43 -13.34 -6.93
N ASN A 29 3.61 -12.26 -7.69
CA ASN A 29 4.46 -11.14 -7.27
C ASN A 29 3.83 -10.36 -6.10
N LEU A 30 2.52 -10.11 -6.13
CA LEU A 30 1.83 -9.46 -5.01
C LEU A 30 1.96 -10.27 -3.71
N LYS A 31 1.82 -11.60 -3.81
CA LYS A 31 2.05 -12.51 -2.67
C LYS A 31 3.49 -12.41 -2.14
N ARG A 32 4.49 -12.42 -3.02
CA ARG A 32 5.91 -12.27 -2.65
C ARG A 32 6.20 -10.93 -1.97
N ILE A 33 5.58 -9.86 -2.44
CA ILE A 33 5.74 -8.53 -1.86
C ILE A 33 5.13 -8.47 -0.47
N ARG A 34 3.93 -9.03 -0.28
CA ARG A 34 3.30 -9.17 1.04
C ARG A 34 4.17 -9.98 2.00
N GLU A 35 4.68 -11.12 1.55
CA GLU A 35 5.59 -11.96 2.34
C GLU A 35 6.88 -11.22 2.71
N ARG A 36 7.45 -10.41 1.80
CA ARG A 36 8.59 -9.55 2.09
C ARG A 36 8.23 -8.49 3.14
N ARG A 37 7.11 -7.80 2.99
CA ARG A 37 6.60 -6.81 3.96
C ARG A 37 6.47 -7.39 5.37
N ARG A 38 6.00 -8.64 5.50
CA ARG A 38 5.89 -9.36 6.79
C ARG A 38 7.22 -9.69 7.47
N LYS A 39 8.36 -9.60 6.77
CA LYS A 39 9.69 -9.78 7.37
C LYS A 39 10.16 -8.58 8.20
N PHE A 40 9.45 -7.46 8.13
CA PHE A 40 9.78 -6.24 8.85
C PHE A 40 8.77 -6.00 9.96
N ASP A 41 9.26 -6.02 11.21
CA ASP A 41 8.49 -5.70 12.40
C ASP A 41 8.63 -4.21 12.73
N ILE A 42 8.09 -3.37 11.85
CA ILE A 42 8.05 -1.92 12.02
C ILE A 42 6.61 -1.41 11.90
N PRO A 43 6.27 -0.27 12.53
CA PRO A 43 4.99 0.38 12.30
C PRO A 43 4.81 0.76 10.83
N VAL A 44 3.74 0.26 10.23
CA VAL A 44 3.31 0.62 8.88
C VAL A 44 1.96 1.29 8.96
N ILE A 45 1.97 2.59 8.70
CA ILE A 45 0.80 3.46 8.81
C ILE A 45 0.22 3.67 7.42
N GLY A 46 -0.97 3.10 7.18
CA GLY A 46 -1.75 3.32 5.97
C GLY A 46 -2.67 4.52 6.14
N ILE A 47 -2.50 5.54 5.30
CA ILE A 47 -3.24 6.81 5.37
C ILE A 47 -4.21 6.85 4.18
N ALA A 48 -5.50 6.77 4.47
CA ALA A 48 -6.58 6.73 3.49
C ALA A 48 -7.58 7.88 3.71
N GLY A 49 -8.36 8.21 2.68
CA GLY A 49 -9.40 9.25 2.69
C GLY A 49 -9.62 9.84 1.30
N SER A 50 -10.68 10.61 1.07
CA SER A 50 -10.84 11.39 -0.17
C SER A 50 -9.86 12.57 -0.17
N GLU A 51 -9.71 13.25 0.97
CA GLU A 51 -8.86 14.43 1.15
C GLU A 51 -7.92 14.33 2.36
N GLY A 52 -6.86 15.16 2.40
CA GLY A 52 -5.98 15.28 3.57
C GLY A 52 -4.93 14.18 3.76
N LYS A 53 -4.90 13.15 2.90
CA LYS A 53 -3.91 12.05 2.95
C LYS A 53 -2.47 12.54 2.90
N THR A 54 -2.14 13.31 1.85
CA THR A 54 -0.78 13.82 1.62
C THR A 54 -0.34 14.77 2.73
N THR A 55 -1.23 15.66 3.20
CA THR A 55 -0.95 16.57 4.31
C THR A 55 -0.64 15.80 5.59
N THR A 56 -1.48 14.83 5.93
CA THR A 56 -1.31 13.98 7.13
C THR A 56 0.00 13.19 7.07
N LYS A 57 0.31 12.57 5.92
CA LYS A 57 1.58 11.87 5.71
C LYS A 57 2.78 12.80 5.92
N ARG A 58 2.74 14.00 5.34
CA ARG A 58 3.83 14.97 5.47
C ARG A 58 4.01 15.46 6.90
N MET A 59 2.93 15.68 7.65
CA MET A 59 2.99 16.03 9.06
C MET A 59 3.63 14.90 9.89
N LEU A 60 3.18 13.66 9.70
CA LEU A 60 3.79 12.50 10.37
C LEU A 60 5.26 12.32 10.00
N SER A 61 5.61 12.47 8.72
CA SER A 61 6.98 12.40 8.23
C SER A 61 7.87 13.46 8.88
N ALA A 62 7.39 14.71 8.96
CA ALA A 62 8.12 15.81 9.61
C ALA A 62 8.34 15.57 11.11
N ILE A 63 7.40 14.92 11.80
CA ILE A 63 7.52 14.57 13.22
C ILE A 63 8.50 13.42 13.44
N LEU A 64 8.48 12.39 12.58
CA LEU A 64 9.24 11.16 12.77
C LEU A 64 10.69 11.24 12.28
N ARG A 65 10.93 11.91 11.14
CA ARG A 65 12.25 11.98 10.49
C ARG A 65 13.40 12.53 11.35
N PRO A 66 13.20 13.46 12.30
CA PRO A 66 14.29 13.94 13.15
C PRO A 66 14.95 12.85 14.00
N ALA A 67 14.23 11.78 14.34
CA ALA A 67 14.70 10.71 15.22
C ALA A 67 14.73 9.33 14.55
N HIS A 68 14.11 9.17 13.39
CA HIS A 68 13.87 7.87 12.77
C HIS A 68 14.06 7.86 11.26
N GLN A 69 14.49 6.72 10.72
CA GLN A 69 14.49 6.48 9.29
C GLN A 69 13.06 6.12 8.83
N VAL A 70 12.45 6.95 7.99
CA VAL A 70 11.06 6.80 7.55
C VAL A 70 10.99 6.48 6.07
N LEU A 71 10.40 5.33 5.73
CA LEU A 71 9.96 5.02 4.38
C LEU A 71 8.62 5.70 4.13
N GLU A 72 8.42 6.33 2.99
CA GLU A 72 7.12 6.94 2.67
C GLU A 72 6.76 6.80 1.20
N THR A 73 5.48 6.68 0.90
CA THR A 73 5.01 6.72 -0.49
C THR A 73 5.38 8.07 -1.10
N PRO A 74 6.00 8.11 -2.30
CA PRO A 74 6.33 9.37 -2.96
C PRO A 74 5.09 10.24 -3.23
N PRO A 75 5.27 11.56 -3.41
CA PRO A 75 4.18 12.43 -3.88
C PRO A 75 3.52 11.86 -5.14
N ASN A 76 2.18 11.93 -5.21
CA ASN A 76 1.38 11.44 -6.34
C ASN A 76 1.44 9.93 -6.63
N CYS A 77 2.00 9.12 -5.72
CA CYS A 77 2.12 7.67 -5.89
C CYS A 77 1.14 6.87 -5.02
N SER A 78 -0.08 7.37 -4.77
CA SER A 78 -1.06 6.71 -3.88
C SER A 78 -1.80 5.51 -4.50
N THR A 79 -1.35 5.00 -5.65
CA THR A 79 -1.94 3.84 -6.34
C THR A 79 -1.40 2.53 -5.75
N ALA A 80 -2.07 1.41 -6.03
CA ALA A 80 -1.58 0.09 -5.60
C ALA A 80 -0.14 -0.18 -6.08
N SER A 81 0.19 0.21 -7.31
CA SER A 81 1.55 0.08 -7.85
C SER A 81 2.55 0.97 -7.13
N GLY A 82 2.18 2.21 -6.79
CA GLY A 82 3.03 3.12 -6.03
C GLY A 82 3.31 2.59 -4.63
N VAL A 83 2.29 2.12 -3.92
CA VAL A 83 2.43 1.44 -2.62
C VAL A 83 3.33 0.21 -2.72
N THR A 84 3.12 -0.62 -3.74
CA THR A 84 3.92 -1.82 -3.99
C THR A 84 5.39 -1.49 -4.23
N ALA A 85 5.68 -0.45 -5.04
CA ALA A 85 7.04 0.02 -5.28
C ALA A 85 7.69 0.53 -3.98
N THR A 86 6.97 1.32 -3.19
CA THR A 86 7.46 1.78 -1.88
C THR A 86 7.81 0.60 -0.96
N LEU A 87 6.96 -0.43 -0.89
CA LEU A 87 7.23 -1.62 -0.07
C LEU A 87 8.47 -2.40 -0.50
N LEU A 88 8.81 -2.38 -1.80
CA LEU A 88 10.03 -3.02 -2.31
C LEU A 88 11.31 -2.31 -1.85
N GLU A 89 11.24 -0.99 -1.63
CA GLU A 89 12.35 -0.18 -1.10
C GLU A 89 12.60 -0.42 0.40
N MET A 90 11.65 -1.05 1.10
CA MET A 90 11.79 -1.40 2.52
C MET A 90 13.02 -2.28 2.77
N ASN A 91 13.77 -1.88 3.79
CA ASN A 91 15.01 -2.51 4.22
C ASN A 91 15.22 -2.28 5.74
N GLN A 92 16.25 -2.90 6.32
CA GLN A 92 16.47 -2.97 7.77
C GLN A 92 16.77 -1.63 8.45
N THR A 93 17.12 -0.57 7.71
CA THR A 93 17.37 0.75 8.32
C THR A 93 16.08 1.48 8.63
N HIS A 94 14.99 1.16 7.94
CA HIS A 94 13.70 1.80 8.14
C HIS A 94 13.10 1.42 9.50
N GLN A 95 12.56 2.42 10.19
CA GLN A 95 11.92 2.26 11.50
C GLN A 95 10.41 2.54 11.44
N TYR A 96 9.94 3.22 10.40
CA TYR A 96 8.53 3.48 10.13
C TYR A 96 8.26 3.43 8.62
N ALA A 97 7.06 3.03 8.23
CA ALA A 97 6.57 3.22 6.86
C ALA A 97 5.25 4.01 6.84
N LEU A 98 5.20 5.08 6.05
CA LEU A 98 4.02 5.92 5.87
C LEU A 98 3.47 5.72 4.45
N LEU A 99 2.38 5.00 4.33
CA LEU A 99 1.81 4.59 3.04
C LEU A 99 0.58 5.43 2.71
N GLU A 100 0.59 6.10 1.57
CA GLU A 100 -0.57 6.85 1.09
C GLU A 100 -1.47 5.94 0.26
N LEU A 101 -2.68 5.65 0.76
CA LEU A 101 -3.60 4.69 0.15
C LEU A 101 -4.75 5.43 -0.53
N GLY A 102 -4.68 5.57 -1.86
CA GLY A 102 -5.71 6.24 -2.65
C GLY A 102 -7.00 5.41 -2.76
N ILE A 103 -8.16 6.06 -2.56
CA ILE A 103 -9.50 5.44 -2.65
C ILE A 103 -10.13 5.65 -4.06
N VAL A 104 -9.32 5.88 -5.10
CA VAL A 104 -9.84 6.29 -6.43
C VAL A 104 -10.65 5.17 -7.12
N LYS A 105 -10.19 3.93 -7.02
CA LYS A 105 -10.91 2.74 -7.48
C LYS A 105 -10.95 1.74 -6.33
N SER A 106 -12.16 1.34 -5.91
CA SER A 106 -12.35 0.44 -4.76
C SER A 106 -11.49 -0.82 -4.84
N LYS A 107 -11.42 -1.46 -6.02
CA LYS A 107 -10.60 -2.67 -6.25
C LYS A 107 -9.10 -2.47 -6.02
N GLN A 108 -8.53 -1.36 -6.49
CA GLN A 108 -7.10 -1.07 -6.32
C GLN A 108 -6.77 -0.72 -4.87
N PHE A 109 -7.69 -0.06 -4.17
CA PHE A 109 -7.56 0.22 -2.74
C PHE A 109 -7.52 -1.09 -1.93
N GLU A 110 -8.46 -2.01 -2.18
CA GLU A 110 -8.48 -3.31 -1.49
C GLU A 110 -7.15 -4.06 -1.69
N LEU A 111 -6.62 -4.08 -2.91
CA LEU A 111 -5.33 -4.70 -3.22
C LEU A 111 -4.16 -4.03 -2.47
N ALA A 112 -4.10 -2.71 -2.48
CA ALA A 112 -3.04 -1.96 -1.80
C ALA A 112 -3.02 -2.28 -0.30
N VAL A 113 -4.19 -2.33 0.34
CA VAL A 113 -4.32 -2.69 1.76
C VAL A 113 -3.86 -4.13 2.02
N GLN A 114 -4.26 -5.08 1.15
CA GLN A 114 -3.89 -6.49 1.29
C GLN A 114 -2.38 -6.74 1.16
N VAL A 115 -1.70 -6.01 0.30
CA VAL A 115 -0.25 -6.13 0.09
C VAL A 115 0.51 -5.41 1.20
N ALA A 116 0.04 -4.23 1.61
CA ALA A 116 0.71 -3.39 2.60
C ALA A 116 0.61 -3.91 4.03
N GLU A 117 -0.51 -4.56 4.38
CA GLU A 117 -0.86 -4.97 5.74
C GLU A 117 -0.46 -3.89 6.78
N PRO A 118 -1.11 -2.71 6.72
CA PRO A 118 -0.81 -1.65 7.68
C PRO A 118 -1.06 -2.13 9.11
N THR A 119 -0.13 -1.86 10.00
CA THR A 119 -0.30 -2.10 11.44
C THR A 119 -1.17 -1.03 12.08
N ILE A 120 -1.20 0.17 11.47
CA ILE A 120 -2.02 1.31 11.89
C ILE A 120 -2.75 1.84 10.65
N ALA A 121 -4.04 2.11 10.78
CA ALA A 121 -4.83 2.75 9.73
C ALA A 121 -5.26 4.14 10.19
N ALA A 122 -4.92 5.16 9.40
CA ALA A 122 -5.40 6.53 9.58
C ALA A 122 -6.39 6.84 8.45
N ILE A 123 -7.63 7.13 8.81
CA ILE A 123 -8.67 7.56 7.88
C ILE A 123 -8.88 9.06 8.11
N THR A 124 -8.63 9.87 7.10
CA THR A 124 -8.81 11.33 7.15
C THR A 124 -10.26 11.69 6.84
N ASN A 125 -10.53 12.51 5.82
CA ASN A 125 -11.87 12.85 5.38
C ASN A 125 -12.43 11.75 4.46
N ILE A 126 -13.72 11.45 4.59
CA ILE A 126 -14.50 10.66 3.63
C ILE A 126 -15.66 11.57 3.19
N GLY A 127 -15.64 11.97 1.93
CA GLY A 127 -16.62 12.85 1.29
C GLY A 127 -16.52 12.69 -0.22
#